data_AF-A0A538D5A6-F1
#
_entry.id   AF-A0A538D5A6-F1
#
_cell.length_a   1.000
_cell.length_b   1.000
_cell.length_c   1.000
_cell.angle_alpha   90.00
_cell.angle_beta   90.00
_cell.angle_gamma   90.00
#
_symmetry.space_group_name_H-M   'P 1'
#
loop_
_entity.id
_entity.type
_entity.pdbx_description
1 polymer ?
#
loop_
_entity_poly.entity_id
_entity_poly.type
_entity_poly.pdbx_seq_one_letter_code
_entity_poly.pdbx_strand_id
1 'polypeptide(L)' 'MAAQPGHCLFVSKPTGYELVEREGEPPAVGSKVELDGQGRWEVNRIGQSPLPQDRRPCAYLLPATS' A
#
# COMPACT_ATOMS: atom_id res chain seq x y z
N MET A 1 -17.91 13.85 -10.65
CA MET A 1 -17.73 13.12 -9.37
C MET A 1 -16.27 12.77 -9.28
N ALA A 2 -15.47 13.53 -8.53
CA ALA A 2 -14.07 13.18 -8.34
C ALA A 2 -14.03 11.88 -7.54
N ALA A 3 -13.53 10.80 -8.15
CA ALA A 3 -13.12 9.64 -7.39
C ALA A 3 -12.18 10.18 -6.31
N GLN A 4 -12.56 10.07 -5.05
CA GLN A 4 -11.75 10.58 -3.95
C GLN A 4 -10.35 10.02 -4.13
N PRO A 5 -9.32 10.85 -4.35
CA PRO A 5 -7.98 10.36 -4.65
C PRO A 5 -7.52 9.59 -3.42
N GLY A 6 -7.38 8.30 -3.59
CA GLY A 6 -6.96 7.37 -2.57
C GLY A 6 -6.10 6.31 -3.20
N HIS A 7 -5.33 5.64 -2.36
CA HIS A 7 -4.45 4.57 -2.76
C HIS A 7 -4.68 3.35 -1.88
N CYS A 8 -4.27 2.20 -2.40
CA CYS A 8 -4.26 0.96 -1.65
C CYS A 8 -2.83 0.66 -1.21
N LEU A 9 -2.63 0.19 0.01
CA LEU A 9 -1.37 -0.34 0.48
C LEU A 9 -1.48 -1.87 0.52
N PHE A 10 -0.69 -2.55 -0.30
CA PHE A 10 -0.59 -4.00 -0.31
C PHE A 10 0.49 -4.42 0.69
N VAL A 11 0.07 -4.93 1.84
CA VAL A 11 0.95 -5.41 2.90
C VAL A 11 1.23 -6.88 2.67
N SER A 12 2.42 -7.23 2.15
CA SER A 12 2.77 -8.64 1.95
C SER A 12 3.36 -9.25 3.22
N LYS A 13 2.63 -10.18 3.84
CA LYS A 13 3.06 -10.91 5.04
C LYS A 13 3.48 -12.34 4.67
N PRO A 14 4.35 -12.99 5.45
CA PRO A 14 4.65 -14.41 5.24
C PRO A 14 3.41 -15.31 5.39
N THR A 15 2.40 -14.87 6.13
CA THR A 15 1.14 -15.59 6.34
C THR A 15 0.02 -15.22 5.36
N GLY A 16 0.24 -14.25 4.45
CA GLY A 16 -0.79 -13.79 3.53
C GLY A 16 -0.57 -12.35 3.06
N TYR A 17 -1.63 -11.66 2.66
CA TYR A 17 -1.55 -10.24 2.33
C TYR A 17 -2.74 -9.49 2.90
N GLU A 18 -2.53 -8.21 3.18
CA GLU A 18 -3.59 -7.29 3.60
C GLU A 18 -3.62 -6.08 2.69
N LEU A 19 -4.81 -5.62 2.35
CA LEU A 19 -5.03 -4.43 1.54
C LEU A 19 -5.56 -3.34 2.47
N VAL A 20 -4.82 -2.24 2.58
CA VAL A 20 -5.19 -1.12 3.44
C VAL A 20 -5.49 0.09 2.57
N GLU A 21 -6.72 0.59 2.63
CA GLU A 21 -7.11 1.79 1.89
C GLU A 21 -6.69 3.04 2.66
N ARG A 22 -6.17 4.02 1.93
CA ARG A 22 -5.74 5.33 2.45
C ARG A 22 -6.19 6.42 1.49
N GLU A 23 -6.50 7.56 2.08
CA GLU A 23 -6.80 8.78 1.33
C GLU A 23 -5.49 9.44 0.89
N GLY A 24 -5.56 10.17 -0.23
CA GLY A 24 -4.42 10.89 -0.81
C GLY A 24 -3.55 10.03 -1.72
N GLU A 25 -2.42 10.59 -2.08
CA GLU A 25 -1.45 10.01 -3.01
C GLU A 25 -0.62 8.90 -2.32
N PRO A 26 -0.24 7.82 -3.03
CA PRO A 26 0.58 6.77 -2.44
C PRO A 26 1.95 7.30 -2.02
N PRO A 27 2.52 6.79 -0.91
CA PRO A 27 3.90 7.07 -0.54
C PRO A 27 4.87 6.60 -1.63
N ALA A 28 5.96 7.34 -1.83
CA ALA A 28 6.94 7.04 -2.87
C ALA A 28 7.67 5.72 -2.60
N VAL A 29 8.18 5.07 -3.66
CA VAL A 29 9.03 3.89 -3.54
C VAL A 29 10.25 4.18 -2.65
N GLY A 30 10.57 3.28 -1.72
CA GLY A 30 11.58 3.42 -0.67
C GLY A 30 11.09 4.16 0.58
N SER A 31 9.87 4.69 0.58
CA SER A 31 9.31 5.36 1.77
C SER A 31 8.90 4.33 2.82
N LYS A 32 9.12 4.69 4.09
CA LYS A 32 8.73 3.86 5.23
C LYS A 32 7.33 4.26 5.70
N VAL A 33 6.46 3.27 5.81
CA VAL A 33 5.08 3.42 6.27
C VAL A 33 4.92 2.64 7.57
N GLU A 34 4.41 3.29 8.60
CA GLU A 34 4.07 2.63 9.86
C GLU A 34 2.58 2.29 9.85
N LEU A 35 2.29 1.00 10.00
CA LEU A 35 0.94 0.50 10.07
C LEU A 35 0.65 0.10 11.51
N ASP A 36 -0.41 0.67 12.07
CA ASP A 36 -0.82 0.44 13.45
C ASP A 36 -1.00 -1.07 13.71
N GLY A 37 -0.32 -1.57 14.74
CA GLY A 37 -0.31 -3.01 15.10
C GLY A 37 0.47 -3.94 14.15
N GLN A 38 1.04 -3.45 13.05
CA GLN A 38 1.75 -4.27 12.05
C GLN A 38 3.24 -3.90 11.89
N GLY A 39 3.69 -2.85 12.56
CA GLY A 39 5.09 -2.40 12.52
C GLY A 39 5.41 -1.54 11.31
N ARG A 40 6.69 -1.52 10.95
CA ARG A 40 7.23 -0.67 9.88
C ARG A 40 7.37 -1.44 8.57
N TRP A 41 6.93 -0.80 7.51
CA TRP A 41 6.88 -1.33 6.16
C TRP A 41 7.59 -0.38 5.22
N GLU A 42 8.09 -0.90 4.10
CA GLU A 42 8.74 -0.09 3.07
C GLU A 42 8.04 -0.29 1.72
N VAL A 43 7.80 0.81 1.01
CA VAL A 43 7.20 0.77 -0.33
C VAL A 43 8.22 0.22 -1.31
N ASN A 44 8.06 -1.04 -1.72
CA ASN A 44 8.92 -1.67 -2.70
C ASN A 44 8.60 -1.24 -4.14
N ARG A 45 7.31 -1.04 -4.47
CA ARG A 45 6.88 -0.53 -5.78
C ARG A 45 5.47 0.06 -5.72
N ILE A 46 5.12 0.88 -6.71
CA ILE A 46 3.74 1.37 -6.90
C ILE A 46 3.22 0.80 -8.22
N GLY A 47 2.01 0.23 -8.20
CA GLY A 47 1.34 -0.34 -9.37
C GLY A 47 -0.16 -0.03 -9.37
N GLN A 48 -0.92 -0.73 -10.21
CA GLN A 48 -2.39 -0.70 -10.17
C GLN A 48 -2.90 -1.65 -9.09
N SER A 49 -4.09 -1.35 -8.53
CA SER A 49 -4.73 -2.23 -7.55
C SER A 49 -4.95 -3.64 -8.10
N PRO A 50 -4.69 -4.70 -7.32
CA PRO A 50 -4.97 -6.08 -7.73
C PRO A 50 -6.47 -6.40 -7.74
N LEU A 51 -7.31 -5.51 -7.21
CA LEU A 51 -8.76 -5.71 -7.17
C LEU A 51 -9.37 -5.45 -8.56
N PRO A 52 -10.27 -6.34 -9.02
CA PRO A 52 -10.97 -6.13 -10.28
C PRO A 52 -11.76 -4.82 -10.22
N GLN A 53 -11.65 -4.02 -11.28
CA GLN A 53 -12.29 -2.71 -11.44
C GLN A 53 -11.74 -1.59 -10.53
N ASP A 54 -10.72 -1.85 -9.72
CA ASP A 54 -10.04 -0.80 -8.96
C ASP A 54 -8.86 -0.25 -9.76
N ARG A 55 -9.00 1.00 -10.21
CA ARG A 55 -7.95 1.71 -10.97
C ARG A 55 -7.08 2.60 -10.09
N ARG A 56 -7.24 2.56 -8.76
CA ARG A 56 -6.44 3.37 -7.85
C ARG A 56 -5.00 2.87 -7.84
N PRO A 57 -4.03 3.76 -7.60
CA PRO A 57 -2.66 3.35 -7.38
C PRO A 57 -2.56 2.49 -6.11
N CYS A 58 -1.71 1.47 -6.17
CA CYS A 58 -1.46 0.54 -5.08
C CYS A 58 0.03 0.48 -4.77
N ALA A 59 0.40 0.86 -3.55
CA ALA A 59 1.77 0.77 -3.05
C ALA A 59 1.99 -0.61 -2.44
N TYR A 60 2.93 -1.37 -3.00
CA TYR A 60 3.30 -2.70 -2.51
C TYR A 60 4.35 -2.55 -1.42
N LEU A 61 4.00 -3.01 -0.23
CA LEU A 61 4.79 -2.89 0.98
C LEU A 61 5.47 -4.21 1.32
N LEU A 62 6.77 -4.15 1.58
CA LEU A 62 7.55 -5.24 2.16
C LEU A 62 7.85 -4.94 3.63
N PRO A 63 8.04 -5.96 4.48
CA PRO A 63 8.50 -5.74 5.84
C PRO A 63 9.83 -4.97 5.78
N ALA A 64 9.92 -3.85 6.48
CA ALA A 64 11.18 -3.12 6.55
C ALA A 64 12.16 -3.96 7.37
N THR A 65 13.06 -4.67 6.71
CA THR A 65 14.18 -5.37 7.36
C THR A 65 15.13 -4.28 7.82
N SER A 66 15.17 -4.03 9.12
CA SER A 66 16.01 -2.99 9.72
C SER A 66 17.50 -3.28 9.57
#